data_AF-A0A815VA64-F1
#
_entry.id   AF-A0A815VA64-F1
#
_cell.length_a   1.000
_cell.length_b   1.000
_cell.length_c   1.000
_cell.angle_alpha   90.00
_cell.angle_beta   90.00
_cell.angle_gamma   90.00
#
_symmetry.space_group_name_H-M   'P 1'
#
loop_
_entity.id
_entity.type
_entity.pdbx_description
1 polymer ?
#
loop_
_entity_poly.entity_id
_entity_poly.type
_entity_poly.pdbx_seq_one_letter_code
_entity_poly.pdbx_strand_id
1 'polypeptide(L)'
;MRRHRQIAILGYPGVGKSSLAHHFVYKQYHGEYDPNIKTNLQYQCTLNGQEYDLTIIDNAGSDQYTINHIDLENSDAYILVYAIDDRQSFHMISKIREKILSTSTVTKIPIVLVGNKIDRVDERVVTKEEGQSLANQWKVQFVETSAMDFKTVGEIFSKSLKSMENIDMSESLSNGTISNDFNMTFENFLNWTVSIDCGPSIGNYQGQIKSVDGANQTLTLTNAFLNGILIEQDLITIKAKDIRDLNLLSQPGSSFQIPKTIQKKSNQDISQQQSKPAPIANNGNKSIGTNVNQSNRNRSSKSLSDEGINENEVNEEVNNRDPTIRPLTCQLADKYRCDQMILEHNNGPIDYEQIQLPVPTTKKYRTDEGLIIPAINIELREKLFNAGEYYGFTKERRIESMGHCTSDMCLHLLGGTQRLLVKNRHQHPTIVVLACLTEIQGAYAIAAGRILSSRNIRVYLYLPPNSNSIRNNLVENELQLFRTTQGIITNNVSDLPRSPVDLILNGLDSANNSDSVLFAKPWYREIVQYCSRLQASVIGVDPPLDGGAIECKYSLVPLLPLVAMSSKNVGRLYLCDLSYGQKVFQHLHIRYASPFGAKSFVALHENSN
;
A
#
# COMPACT_ATOMS: atom_id res chain seq x y z
N MET A 1 34.80 11.50 -8.82
CA MET A 1 33.78 10.45 -8.60
C MET A 1 32.71 11.02 -7.67
N ARG A 2 31.44 10.67 -7.87
CA ARG A 2 30.37 11.01 -6.92
C ARG A 2 30.46 10.11 -5.69
N ARG A 3 30.16 10.64 -4.51
CA ARG A 3 30.08 9.86 -3.26
C ARG A 3 28.62 9.61 -2.92
N HIS A 4 28.25 8.36 -2.70
CA HIS A 4 26.93 8.02 -2.15
C HIS A 4 26.95 8.20 -0.63
N ARG A 5 25.91 8.81 -0.05
CA ARG A 5 25.75 8.96 1.41
C ARG A 5 24.29 8.83 1.83
N GLN A 6 24.04 8.18 2.96
CA GLN A 6 22.71 7.93 3.52
C GLN A 6 22.51 8.72 4.82
N ILE A 7 21.39 9.42 4.95
CA ILE A 7 21.04 10.27 6.10
C ILE A 7 19.65 9.89 6.60
N ALA A 8 19.56 9.36 7.82
CA ALA A 8 18.26 9.10 8.46
C ALA A 8 17.79 10.28 9.32
N ILE A 9 16.49 10.58 9.25
CA ILE A 9 15.85 11.61 10.07
C ILE A 9 14.99 10.94 11.13
N LEU A 10 15.33 11.17 12.40
CA LEU A 10 14.71 10.50 13.56
C LEU A 10 14.24 11.53 14.60
N GLY A 11 13.22 11.18 15.36
CA GLY A 11 12.55 12.11 16.28
C GLY A 11 11.13 11.64 16.59
N TYR A 12 10.46 12.31 17.53
CA TYR A 12 9.10 11.96 17.96
C TYR A 12 8.06 12.13 16.80
N PRO A 13 6.87 11.50 16.85
CA PRO A 13 5.79 11.81 15.91
C PRO A 13 5.41 13.30 15.94
N GLY A 14 4.96 13.85 14.82
CA GLY A 14 4.47 15.24 14.75
C GLY A 14 5.52 16.37 14.79
N VAL A 15 6.82 16.06 14.89
CA VAL A 15 7.89 17.09 14.94
C VAL A 15 8.27 17.67 13.57
N GLY A 16 7.68 17.20 12.47
CA GLY A 16 7.93 17.70 11.11
C GLY A 16 9.16 17.10 10.38
N LYS A 17 9.59 15.88 10.74
CA LYS A 17 10.70 15.15 10.08
C LYS A 17 10.56 15.13 8.54
N SER A 18 9.42 14.64 8.08
CA SER A 18 9.06 14.51 6.68
C SER A 18 8.98 15.84 5.96
N SER A 19 8.44 16.86 6.63
CA SER A 19 8.38 18.23 6.10
C SER A 19 9.79 18.79 5.83
N LEU A 20 10.75 18.56 6.74
CA LEU A 20 12.15 18.94 6.52
C LEU A 20 12.78 18.17 5.35
N ALA A 21 12.52 16.86 5.25
CA ALA A 21 13.01 16.00 4.16
C ALA A 21 12.50 16.46 2.80
N HIS A 22 11.18 16.58 2.65
CA HIS A 22 10.52 17.00 1.42
C HIS A 22 10.90 18.44 1.04
N HIS A 23 10.98 19.36 1.99
CA HIS A 23 11.33 20.75 1.72
C HIS A 23 12.76 20.90 1.19
N PHE A 24 13.70 20.12 1.71
CA PHE A 24 15.08 20.09 1.20
C PHE A 24 15.16 19.58 -0.25
N VAL A 25 14.48 18.46 -0.55
CA VAL A 25 14.58 17.78 -1.85
C VAL A 25 13.80 18.52 -2.95
N TYR A 26 12.55 18.87 -2.68
CA TYR A 26 11.64 19.46 -3.68
C TYR A 26 11.67 20.99 -3.72
N LYS A 27 12.31 21.65 -2.74
CA LYS A 27 12.35 23.12 -2.58
C LYS A 27 10.96 23.76 -2.46
N GLN A 28 9.98 22.98 -2.04
CA GLN A 28 8.59 23.38 -1.86
C GLN A 28 8.11 22.90 -0.48
N TYR A 29 7.34 23.72 0.23
CA TYR A 29 6.68 23.33 1.46
C TYR A 29 5.23 22.96 1.14
N HIS A 30 4.84 21.72 1.44
CA HIS A 30 3.44 21.30 1.43
C HIS A 30 2.98 21.17 2.88
N GLY A 31 1.93 21.90 3.24
CA GLY A 31 1.37 21.88 4.60
C GLY A 31 0.63 20.58 4.95
N GLU A 32 0.30 19.78 3.93
CA GLU A 32 -0.30 18.46 4.05
C GLU A 32 0.73 17.41 3.65
N TYR A 33 0.97 16.46 4.57
CA TYR A 33 1.84 15.29 4.36
C TYR A 33 1.19 14.08 5.01
N ASP A 34 1.15 12.95 4.30
CA ASP A 34 0.60 11.69 4.83
C ASP A 34 1.61 11.02 5.76
N PRO A 35 1.36 10.96 7.09
CA PRO A 35 2.31 10.44 8.06
C PRO A 35 2.59 8.94 7.93
N ASN A 36 1.92 8.20 7.03
CA ASN A 36 2.02 6.75 6.90
C ASN A 36 3.02 6.26 5.85
N ILE A 37 3.62 7.14 5.05
CA ILE A 37 4.46 6.74 3.90
C ILE A 37 5.94 6.91 4.22
N LYS A 38 6.64 5.83 4.56
CA LYS A 38 8.12 5.82 4.55
C LYS A 38 8.62 6.12 3.14
N THR A 39 9.38 7.20 2.97
CA THR A 39 9.96 7.59 1.68
C THR A 39 11.49 7.70 1.78
N ASN A 40 12.18 7.00 0.89
CA ASN A 40 13.61 7.22 0.65
C ASN A 40 13.74 8.24 -0.47
N LEU A 41 14.07 9.48 -0.12
CA LEU A 41 14.20 10.59 -1.06
C LEU A 41 15.64 10.67 -1.58
N GLN A 42 15.83 10.83 -2.88
CA GLN A 42 17.15 11.01 -3.48
C GLN A 42 17.41 12.48 -3.82
N TYR A 43 18.62 12.96 -3.53
CA TYR A 43 19.03 14.34 -3.83
C TYR A 43 20.49 14.42 -4.26
N GLN A 44 20.77 15.13 -5.36
CA GLN A 44 22.13 15.37 -5.83
C GLN A 44 22.58 16.76 -5.40
N CYS A 45 23.75 16.86 -4.76
CA CYS A 45 24.30 18.14 -4.33
C CYS A 45 25.83 18.18 -4.39
N THR A 46 26.38 19.39 -4.49
CA THR A 46 27.82 19.61 -4.48
C THR A 46 28.20 20.39 -3.22
N LEU A 47 29.17 19.90 -2.46
CA LEU A 47 29.72 20.53 -1.27
C LEU A 47 31.24 20.59 -1.39
N ASN A 48 31.85 21.76 -1.16
CA ASN A 48 33.32 21.95 -1.22
C ASN A 48 33.98 21.47 -2.55
N GLY A 49 33.22 21.42 -3.65
CA GLY A 49 33.67 20.89 -4.95
C GLY A 49 33.51 19.37 -5.13
N GLN A 50 33.11 18.63 -4.08
CA GLN A 50 32.78 17.21 -4.14
C GLN A 50 31.29 17.01 -4.43
N GLU A 51 30.97 16.16 -5.41
CA GLU A 51 29.59 15.78 -5.75
C GLU A 51 29.11 14.61 -4.88
N TYR A 52 27.87 14.71 -4.39
CA TYR A 52 27.21 13.75 -3.52
C TYR A 52 25.86 13.31 -4.10
N ASP A 53 25.61 11.99 -4.08
CA ASP A 53 24.31 11.38 -4.29
C ASP A 53 23.74 10.99 -2.92
N LEU A 54 22.86 11.81 -2.36
CA LEU A 54 22.24 11.60 -1.05
C LEU A 54 21.01 10.69 -1.15
N THR A 55 20.90 9.74 -0.23
CA THR A 55 19.64 9.08 0.13
C THR A 55 19.20 9.59 1.50
N ILE A 56 18.04 10.23 1.57
CA ILE A 56 17.42 10.72 2.80
C ILE A 56 16.33 9.73 3.20
N ILE A 57 16.51 9.09 4.35
CA ILE A 57 15.61 8.07 4.88
C ILE A 57 14.64 8.75 5.84
N ASP A 58 13.38 8.94 5.42
CA ASP A 58 12.32 9.46 6.27
C ASP A 58 11.52 8.32 6.91
N ASN A 59 11.74 8.13 8.20
CA ASN A 59 11.11 7.10 9.02
C ASN A 59 9.72 7.56 9.50
N ALA A 60 8.81 7.82 8.57
CA ALA A 60 7.40 8.07 8.85
C ALA A 60 6.63 6.75 9.14
N GLY A 61 5.47 6.84 9.77
CA GLY A 61 4.45 5.79 9.74
C GLY A 61 4.57 4.55 10.64
N SER A 62 5.74 4.15 11.15
CA SER A 62 5.85 3.03 12.10
C SER A 62 5.65 3.48 13.55
N ASP A 63 4.87 2.72 14.34
CA ASP A 63 4.42 2.98 15.73
C ASP A 63 5.50 3.51 16.71
N GLN A 64 5.83 4.79 16.57
CA GLN A 64 6.96 5.47 17.24
C GLN A 64 6.68 5.86 18.71
N TYR A 65 5.58 5.38 19.29
CA TYR A 65 5.29 5.52 20.72
C TYR A 65 6.33 4.81 21.61
N THR A 66 7.01 3.78 21.07
CA THR A 66 8.05 3.03 21.80
C THR A 66 9.38 3.04 21.05
N ILE A 67 10.46 3.43 21.74
CA ILE A 67 11.84 3.50 21.24
C ILE A 67 12.28 2.20 20.53
N ASN A 68 11.75 1.06 20.97
CA ASN A 68 12.03 -0.25 20.42
C ASN A 68 11.67 -0.38 18.92
N HIS A 69 10.60 0.29 18.45
CA HIS A 69 10.12 0.23 17.07
C HIS A 69 10.75 1.26 16.11
N ILE A 70 11.76 2.01 16.57
CA ILE A 70 12.57 2.85 15.68
C ILE A 70 13.48 1.93 14.86
N ASP A 71 13.18 1.80 13.57
CA ASP A 71 14.02 1.06 12.63
C ASP A 71 15.33 1.84 12.40
N LEU A 72 16.43 1.32 12.96
CA LEU A 72 17.77 1.89 12.80
C LEU A 72 18.43 1.26 11.56
N GLU A 73 18.12 1.80 10.38
CA GLU A 73 18.88 1.49 9.17
C GLU A 73 20.30 2.07 9.28
N ASN A 74 21.31 1.31 8.85
CA ASN A 74 22.74 1.67 8.92
C ASN A 74 23.05 2.91 8.04
N SER A 75 22.83 4.10 8.60
CA SER A 75 22.97 5.38 7.92
C SER A 75 24.34 6.01 8.19
N ASP A 76 24.92 6.71 7.20
CA ASP A 76 26.20 7.44 7.36
C ASP A 76 26.08 8.61 8.35
N ALA A 77 24.90 9.22 8.51
CA ALA A 77 24.59 10.21 9.53
C ALA A 77 23.13 10.16 10.00
N TYR A 78 22.88 10.76 11.17
CA TYR A 78 21.53 10.90 11.73
C TYR A 78 21.20 12.35 12.05
N ILE A 79 20.03 12.80 11.60
CA ILE A 79 19.44 14.09 11.99
C ILE A 79 18.41 13.80 13.08
N LEU A 80 18.62 14.36 14.27
CA LEU A 80 17.76 14.20 15.43
C LEU A 80 16.87 15.43 15.60
N VAL A 81 15.57 15.28 15.29
CA VAL A 81 14.59 16.37 15.30
C VAL A 81 13.69 16.30 16.53
N TYR A 82 13.62 17.40 17.26
CA TYR A 82 12.55 17.70 18.23
C TYR A 82 11.80 18.96 17.78
N ALA A 83 10.63 19.23 18.35
CA ALA A 83 9.89 20.46 18.06
C ALA A 83 9.88 21.38 19.30
N ILE A 84 10.03 22.69 19.08
CA ILE A 84 10.10 23.65 20.21
C ILE A 84 8.78 23.80 20.98
N ASP A 85 7.67 23.39 20.37
CA ASP A 85 6.31 23.35 20.92
C ASP A 85 5.97 22.05 21.67
N ASP A 86 6.86 21.04 21.66
CA ASP A 86 6.66 19.77 22.36
C ASP A 86 7.87 19.33 23.19
N ARG A 87 7.74 19.49 24.52
CA ARG A 87 8.76 19.08 25.49
C ARG A 87 8.92 17.56 25.62
N GLN A 88 7.92 16.76 25.23
CA GLN A 88 8.07 15.29 25.19
C GLN A 88 9.01 14.87 24.06
N SER A 89 8.93 15.51 22.89
CA SER A 89 9.85 15.26 21.78
C SER A 89 11.32 15.49 22.17
N PHE A 90 11.59 16.55 22.94
CA PHE A 90 12.92 16.86 23.46
C PHE A 90 13.43 15.82 24.46
N HIS A 91 12.60 15.34 25.38
CA HIS A 91 12.99 14.25 26.29
C HIS A 91 13.21 12.91 25.58
N MET A 92 12.49 12.63 24.49
CA MET A 92 12.65 11.40 23.73
C MET A 92 13.97 11.36 22.95
N ILE A 93 14.46 12.51 22.48
CA ILE A 93 15.61 12.60 21.57
C ILE A 93 16.91 12.01 22.17
N SER A 94 17.08 12.10 23.49
CA SER A 94 18.18 11.46 24.23
C SER A 94 18.16 9.94 24.14
N LYS A 95 16.97 9.34 24.30
CA LYS A 95 16.78 7.88 24.25
C LYS A 95 16.98 7.33 22.84
N ILE A 96 16.61 8.11 21.82
CA ILE A 96 16.88 7.78 20.41
C ILE A 96 18.39 7.76 20.15
N ARG A 97 19.13 8.77 20.65
CA ARG A 97 20.60 8.81 20.55
C ARG A 97 21.27 7.62 21.25
N GLU A 98 20.83 7.27 22.46
CA GLU A 98 21.34 6.09 23.17
C GLU A 98 21.11 4.80 22.37
N LYS A 99 19.93 4.63 21.75
CA LYS A 99 19.65 3.47 20.90
C LYS A 99 20.62 3.39 19.71
N ILE A 100 20.82 4.50 18.97
CA ILE A 100 21.79 4.58 17.85
C ILE A 100 23.17 4.11 18.31
N LEU A 101 23.71 4.73 19.38
CA LEU A 101 25.04 4.44 19.90
C LEU A 101 25.18 2.99 20.44
N SER A 102 24.08 2.36 20.87
CA SER A 102 24.08 0.96 21.33
C SER A 102 24.00 -0.07 20.19
N THR A 103 23.49 0.31 19.02
CA THR A 103 23.26 -0.60 17.88
C THR A 103 24.38 -0.56 16.86
N SER A 104 25.04 0.59 16.70
CA SER A 104 26.09 0.77 15.70
C SER A 104 27.47 0.30 16.17
N THR A 105 28.22 -0.33 15.27
CA THR A 105 29.61 -0.80 15.49
C THR A 105 30.67 0.27 15.26
N VAL A 106 30.29 1.43 14.70
CA VAL A 106 31.17 2.55 14.36
C VAL A 106 31.38 3.44 15.59
N THR A 107 32.64 3.75 15.91
CA THR A 107 33.02 4.47 17.14
C THR A 107 32.61 5.95 17.16
N LYS A 108 32.36 6.55 15.99
CA LYS A 108 32.02 7.97 15.86
C LYS A 108 31.05 8.19 14.70
N ILE A 109 29.80 8.49 15.03
CA ILE A 109 28.72 8.68 14.06
C ILE A 109 28.37 10.16 14.01
N PRO A 110 28.32 10.80 12.82
CA PRO A 110 27.91 12.18 12.71
C PRO A 110 26.41 12.32 13.02
N ILE A 111 26.11 13.17 14.01
CA ILE A 111 24.76 13.48 14.47
C ILE A 111 24.58 15.00 14.42
N VAL A 112 23.42 15.47 13.94
CA VAL A 112 22.99 16.87 14.02
C VAL A 112 21.69 16.95 14.82
N LEU A 113 21.67 17.79 15.86
CA LEU A 113 20.47 18.07 16.66
C LEU A 113 19.71 19.26 16.05
N VAL A 114 18.40 19.10 15.88
CA VAL A 114 17.53 20.07 15.23
C VAL A 114 16.32 20.39 16.12
N GLY A 115 16.15 21.65 16.47
CA GLY A 115 14.91 22.19 17.04
C GLY A 115 14.03 22.76 15.93
N ASN A 116 12.94 22.09 15.58
CA ASN A 116 12.02 22.49 14.51
C ASN A 116 10.84 23.34 15.03
N LYS A 117 10.12 23.97 14.10
CA LYS A 117 8.96 24.85 14.30
C LYS A 117 9.25 26.18 15.00
N ILE A 118 10.39 26.83 14.74
CA ILE A 118 10.71 28.15 15.33
C ILE A 118 9.67 29.25 15.04
N ASP A 119 8.85 29.06 14.01
CA ASP A 119 7.68 29.89 13.69
C ASP A 119 6.64 29.93 14.82
N ARG A 120 6.56 28.90 15.67
CA ARG A 120 5.64 28.80 16.80
C ARG A 120 6.26 29.38 18.08
N VAL A 121 6.66 30.64 18.04
CA VAL A 121 7.33 31.32 19.16
C VAL A 121 6.44 31.34 20.42
N ASP A 122 5.15 31.60 20.26
CA ASP A 122 4.18 31.70 21.37
C ASP A 122 3.86 30.35 22.03
N GLU A 123 4.09 29.23 21.33
CA GLU A 123 3.89 27.86 21.85
C GLU A 123 5.22 27.25 22.39
N ARG A 124 6.32 28.01 22.42
CA ARG A 124 7.65 27.50 22.79
C ARG A 124 7.71 27.00 24.23
N VAL A 125 7.95 25.70 24.42
CA VAL A 125 8.15 25.03 25.71
C VAL A 125 9.57 24.48 25.92
N VAL A 126 10.44 24.59 24.90
CA VAL A 126 11.89 24.27 24.96
C VAL A 126 12.69 25.49 24.53
N THR A 127 13.59 25.98 25.39
CA THR A 127 14.38 27.17 25.05
C THR A 127 15.58 26.84 24.16
N LYS A 128 16.12 27.86 23.48
CA LYS A 128 17.29 27.70 22.61
C LYS A 128 18.53 27.29 23.42
N GLU A 129 18.63 27.77 24.66
CA GLU A 129 19.68 27.47 25.61
C GLU A 129 19.61 26.00 26.06
N GLU A 130 18.41 25.45 26.29
CA GLU A 130 18.22 24.02 26.58
C GLU A 130 18.73 23.14 25.42
N GLY A 131 18.34 23.47 24.19
CA GLY A 131 18.78 22.77 22.98
C GLY A 131 20.30 22.87 22.74
N GLN A 132 20.86 24.07 22.88
CA GLN A 132 22.30 24.31 22.73
C GLN A 132 23.12 23.62 23.84
N SER A 133 22.61 23.59 25.08
CA SER A 133 23.24 22.89 26.19
C SER A 133 23.32 21.39 25.94
N LEU A 134 22.23 20.78 25.45
CA LEU A 134 22.19 19.36 25.09
C LEU A 134 23.17 19.04 23.94
N ALA A 135 23.21 19.90 22.91
CA ALA A 135 24.17 19.74 21.80
C ALA A 135 25.63 19.84 22.27
N ASN A 136 25.93 20.78 23.17
CA ASN A 136 27.26 20.95 23.76
C ASN A 136 27.66 19.72 24.61
N GLN A 137 26.74 19.20 25.43
CA GLN A 137 26.94 17.96 26.20
C GLN A 137 27.27 16.77 25.29
N TRP A 138 26.63 16.70 24.13
CA TRP A 138 26.80 15.61 23.16
C TRP A 138 27.96 15.82 22.19
N LYS A 139 28.54 17.03 22.14
CA LYS A 139 29.54 17.49 21.16
C LYS A 139 29.06 17.36 19.71
N VAL A 140 27.79 17.66 19.46
CA VAL A 140 27.15 17.62 18.13
C VAL A 140 26.82 19.02 17.60
N GLN A 141 26.54 19.13 16.31
CA GLN A 141 26.05 20.37 15.71
C GLN A 141 24.59 20.62 16.13
N PHE A 142 24.24 21.90 16.32
CA PHE A 142 22.86 22.34 16.60
C PHE A 142 22.36 23.29 15.50
N VAL A 143 21.06 23.20 15.19
CA VAL A 143 20.32 24.12 14.34
C VAL A 143 18.90 24.28 14.92
N GLU A 144 18.42 25.52 15.03
CA GLU A 144 16.98 25.78 15.17
C GLU A 144 16.44 26.18 13.78
N THR A 145 15.29 25.63 13.36
CA THR A 145 14.73 25.80 12.02
C THR A 145 13.21 25.89 12.04
N SER A 146 12.62 26.47 11.00
CA SER A 146 11.25 26.13 10.59
C SER A 146 11.34 25.16 9.42
N ALA A 147 10.33 24.30 9.24
CA ALA A 147 10.20 23.53 8.00
C ALA A 147 9.79 24.41 6.80
N MET A 148 9.39 25.67 7.05
CA MET A 148 9.08 26.67 6.03
C MET A 148 10.28 27.50 5.56
N ASP A 149 11.41 27.50 6.29
CA ASP A 149 12.61 28.26 5.91
C ASP A 149 13.64 27.37 5.19
N PHE A 150 13.63 27.46 3.86
CA PHE A 150 14.55 26.72 3.00
C PHE A 150 16.04 26.92 3.34
N LYS A 151 16.44 28.09 3.86
CA LYS A 151 17.84 28.38 4.15
C LYS A 151 18.35 27.57 5.33
N THR A 152 17.61 27.57 6.44
CA THR A 152 17.97 26.80 7.64
C THR A 152 17.82 25.30 7.41
N VAL A 153 16.83 24.86 6.61
CA VAL A 153 16.71 23.45 6.20
C VAL A 153 17.94 23.00 5.42
N GLY A 154 18.39 23.79 4.42
CA GLY A 154 19.62 23.49 3.68
C GLY A 154 20.88 23.46 4.56
N GLU A 155 20.93 24.29 5.60
CA GLU A 155 22.04 24.32 6.56
C GLU A 155 22.21 22.96 7.29
N ILE A 156 21.12 22.32 7.71
CA ILE A 156 21.13 21.03 8.44
C ILE A 156 21.83 19.93 7.63
N PHE A 157 21.43 19.72 6.39
CA PHE A 157 22.03 18.69 5.53
C PHE A 157 23.49 19.04 5.17
N SER A 158 23.81 20.32 4.99
CA SER A 158 25.20 20.77 4.79
C SER A 158 26.10 20.51 6.02
N LYS A 159 25.58 20.71 7.23
CA LYS A 159 26.26 20.41 8.51
C LYS A 159 26.45 18.92 8.70
N SER A 160 25.47 18.10 8.30
CA SER A 160 25.55 16.64 8.33
C SER A 160 26.68 16.14 7.41
N LEU A 161 26.70 16.58 6.15
CA LEU A 161 27.75 16.23 5.19
C LEU A 161 29.15 16.67 5.64
N LYS A 162 29.33 17.93 6.08
CA LYS A 162 30.61 18.40 6.64
C LYS A 162 31.07 17.55 7.83
N SER A 163 30.13 17.06 8.64
CA SER A 163 30.46 16.21 9.80
C SER A 163 30.93 14.82 9.37
N MET A 164 30.38 14.25 8.29
CA MET A 164 30.91 13.02 7.67
C MET A 164 32.31 13.24 7.08
N GLU A 165 32.50 14.30 6.28
CA GLU A 165 33.81 14.62 5.67
C GLU A 165 34.91 14.75 6.73
N ASN A 166 34.62 15.40 7.85
CA ASN A 166 35.56 15.53 8.96
C ASN A 166 35.88 14.20 9.65
N ILE A 167 34.97 13.23 9.64
CA ILE A 167 35.21 11.89 10.19
C ILE A 167 36.06 11.07 9.21
N ASP A 168 35.69 11.03 7.91
CA ASP A 168 36.48 10.41 6.83
C ASP A 168 37.94 10.91 6.83
N MET A 169 38.13 12.23 6.99
CA MET A 169 39.44 12.86 7.07
C MET A 169 40.18 12.48 8.36
N SER A 170 39.48 12.37 9.50
CA SER A 170 40.13 11.96 10.75
C SER A 170 40.55 10.49 10.76
N GLU A 171 39.78 9.60 10.10
CA GLU A 171 40.12 8.18 9.96
C GLU A 171 41.27 7.95 8.97
N SER A 172 41.30 8.68 7.86
CA SER A 172 42.45 8.64 6.94
C SER A 172 43.73 9.22 7.56
N LEU A 173 43.63 10.21 8.46
CA LEU A 173 44.76 10.71 9.25
C LEU A 173 45.21 9.72 10.34
N SER A 174 44.31 9.01 11.02
CA SER A 174 44.69 7.98 12.00
C SER A 174 45.27 6.71 11.37
N ASN A 175 44.85 6.38 10.15
CA ASN A 175 45.40 5.26 9.38
C ASN A 175 46.72 5.65 8.64
N GLY A 176 47.10 6.92 8.68
CA GLY A 176 48.27 7.49 7.99
C GLY A 176 49.65 7.14 8.58
N THR A 177 49.78 6.12 9.43
CA THR A 177 51.08 5.68 10.00
C THR A 177 51.42 4.22 9.70
N ILE A 178 50.76 3.60 8.71
CA ILE A 178 51.25 2.36 8.08
C ILE A 178 51.37 2.56 6.58
N SER A 179 52.46 3.22 6.19
CA SER A 179 53.05 3.02 4.87
C SER A 179 53.67 1.61 4.84
N ASN A 180 53.09 0.71 4.03
CA ASN A 180 53.77 -0.17 3.06
C ASN A 180 52.89 -1.38 2.69
N ASP A 181 52.67 -1.54 1.39
CA ASP A 181 52.39 -2.80 0.67
C ASP A 181 51.38 -3.79 1.26
N PHE A 182 50.09 -3.60 0.94
CA PHE A 182 49.11 -4.68 1.01
C PHE A 182 49.28 -5.65 -0.17
N ASN A 183 50.20 -6.60 -0.01
CA ASN A 183 50.19 -7.83 -0.81
C ASN A 183 48.89 -8.60 -0.51
N MET A 184 47.95 -8.63 -1.46
CA MET A 184 46.82 -9.56 -1.40
C MET A 184 47.31 -10.99 -1.62
N THR A 185 47.41 -11.77 -0.56
CA THR A 185 47.56 -13.23 -0.64
C THR A 185 46.19 -13.89 -0.72
N PHE A 186 46.10 -15.01 -1.47
CA PHE A 186 44.85 -15.75 -1.70
C PHE A 186 44.21 -16.31 -0.40
N GLU A 187 44.97 -16.39 0.69
CA GLU A 187 44.53 -16.91 1.98
C GLU A 187 43.46 -16.04 2.66
N ASN A 188 43.38 -14.74 2.33
CA ASN A 188 42.41 -13.81 2.90
C ASN A 188 40.93 -14.16 2.60
N PHE A 189 40.68 -15.01 1.60
CA PHE A 189 39.34 -15.42 1.17
C PHE A 189 38.94 -16.82 1.63
N LEU A 190 39.79 -17.51 2.42
CA LEU A 190 39.47 -18.81 3.00
C LEU A 190 38.32 -18.71 4.01
N ASN A 191 37.44 -19.71 4.01
CA ASN A 191 36.26 -19.84 4.86
C ASN A 191 35.17 -18.74 4.68
N TRP A 192 35.25 -17.93 3.62
CA TRP A 192 34.14 -17.04 3.24
C TRP A 192 32.99 -17.84 2.62
N THR A 193 31.75 -17.51 2.99
CA THR A 193 30.56 -18.04 2.34
C THR A 193 30.30 -17.25 1.05
N VAL A 194 30.13 -17.94 -0.06
CA VAL A 194 29.97 -17.33 -1.39
C VAL A 194 28.78 -17.91 -2.16
N SER A 195 28.21 -17.10 -3.04
CA SER A 195 27.21 -17.49 -4.04
C SER A 195 27.79 -17.25 -5.43
N ILE A 196 27.79 -18.29 -6.26
CA ILE A 196 28.43 -18.33 -7.57
C ILE A 196 27.37 -18.66 -8.62
N ASP A 197 27.18 -17.77 -9.60
CA ASP A 197 26.33 -18.01 -10.77
C ASP A 197 27.19 -18.61 -11.89
N CYS A 198 26.94 -19.88 -12.23
CA CYS A 198 27.60 -20.58 -13.33
C CYS A 198 26.74 -20.62 -14.62
N GLY A 199 25.70 -19.80 -14.68
CA GLY A 199 24.75 -19.68 -15.78
C GLY A 199 23.66 -20.76 -15.79
N PRO A 200 22.65 -20.62 -16.66
CA PRO A 200 21.43 -21.43 -16.65
C PRO A 200 21.66 -22.92 -16.98
N SER A 201 22.83 -23.26 -17.55
CA SER A 201 23.19 -24.64 -17.92
C SER A 201 23.79 -25.44 -16.76
N ILE A 202 24.35 -24.77 -15.74
CA ILE A 202 25.10 -25.38 -14.64
C ILE A 202 24.42 -25.07 -13.29
N GLY A 203 23.83 -23.88 -13.15
CA GLY A 203 23.08 -23.44 -11.97
C GLY A 203 23.91 -22.61 -10.99
N ASN A 204 23.30 -22.30 -9.85
CA ASN A 204 23.89 -21.46 -8.82
C ASN A 204 24.44 -22.31 -7.67
N TYR A 205 25.73 -22.16 -7.39
CA TYR A 205 26.41 -22.81 -6.27
C TYR A 205 26.52 -21.87 -5.08
N GLN A 206 26.27 -22.38 -3.87
CA GLN A 206 26.50 -21.66 -2.62
C GLN A 206 27.31 -22.52 -1.66
N GLY A 207 28.36 -21.99 -1.03
CA GLY A 207 29.22 -22.78 -0.15
C GLY A 207 30.37 -21.97 0.45
N GLN A 208 31.22 -22.61 1.24
CA GLN A 208 32.38 -21.96 1.87
C GLN A 208 33.67 -22.23 1.10
N ILE A 209 34.48 -21.20 0.85
CA ILE A 209 35.76 -21.35 0.13
C ILE A 209 36.76 -22.14 0.99
N LYS A 210 37.19 -23.30 0.51
CA LYS A 210 38.26 -24.11 1.13
C LYS A 210 39.64 -23.88 0.50
N SER A 211 39.70 -23.62 -0.81
CA SER A 211 40.96 -23.31 -1.49
C SER A 211 40.72 -22.52 -2.77
N VAL A 212 41.64 -21.59 -3.04
CA VAL A 212 41.72 -20.82 -4.28
C VAL A 212 43.05 -21.16 -4.94
N ASP A 213 43.02 -21.81 -6.10
CA ASP A 213 44.22 -22.11 -6.88
C ASP A 213 44.29 -21.15 -8.08
N GLY A 214 45.18 -20.17 -7.98
CA GLY A 214 45.42 -19.18 -9.02
C GLY A 214 46.17 -19.71 -10.25
N ALA A 215 46.89 -20.84 -10.13
CA ALA A 215 47.63 -21.44 -11.23
C ALA A 215 46.72 -22.26 -12.15
N ASN A 216 45.81 -23.05 -11.55
CA ASN A 216 44.82 -23.83 -12.29
C ASN A 216 43.49 -23.09 -12.54
N GLN A 217 43.36 -21.85 -12.04
CA GLN A 217 42.15 -21.04 -12.07
C GLN A 217 40.91 -21.80 -11.54
N THR A 218 41.05 -22.39 -10.35
CA THR A 218 40.01 -23.21 -9.72
C THR A 218 39.70 -22.76 -8.30
N LEU A 219 38.41 -22.81 -7.95
CA LEU A 219 37.88 -22.49 -6.64
C LEU A 219 37.21 -23.74 -6.05
N THR A 220 37.62 -24.16 -4.85
CA THR A 220 37.03 -25.33 -4.17
C THR A 220 36.14 -24.89 -3.02
N LEU A 221 34.88 -25.34 -3.05
CA LEU A 221 33.88 -25.10 -2.01
C LEU A 221 33.69 -26.33 -1.11
N THR A 222 33.36 -26.08 0.15
CA THR A 222 32.81 -27.04 1.13
C THR A 222 31.36 -26.73 1.46
N ASN A 223 30.62 -27.74 1.93
CA ASN A 223 29.19 -27.64 2.30
C ASN A 223 28.37 -26.97 1.20
N ALA A 224 28.57 -27.43 -0.05
CA ALA A 224 28.03 -26.77 -1.23
C ALA A 224 26.57 -27.14 -1.48
N PHE A 225 25.78 -26.15 -1.87
CA PHE A 225 24.40 -26.26 -2.32
C PHE A 225 24.33 -25.92 -3.81
N LEU A 226 23.58 -26.68 -4.60
CA LEU A 226 23.24 -26.36 -5.99
C LEU A 226 21.75 -26.01 -6.03
N ASN A 227 21.42 -24.79 -6.44
CA ASN A 227 20.04 -24.28 -6.53
C ASN A 227 19.23 -24.48 -5.23
N GLY A 228 19.90 -24.39 -4.06
CA GLY A 228 19.30 -24.58 -2.73
C GLY A 228 19.21 -26.03 -2.24
N ILE A 229 19.70 -27.02 -3.00
CA ILE A 229 19.76 -28.43 -2.60
C ILE A 229 21.20 -28.74 -2.14
N LEU A 230 21.36 -29.32 -0.94
CA LEU A 230 22.67 -29.77 -0.44
C LEU A 230 23.23 -30.88 -1.33
N ILE A 231 24.51 -30.79 -1.68
CA ILE A 231 25.20 -31.77 -2.50
C ILE A 231 25.96 -32.73 -1.56
N GLU A 232 25.83 -34.05 -1.75
CA GLU A 232 26.47 -35.07 -0.90
C GLU A 232 28.01 -35.13 -1.04
N GLN A 233 28.59 -34.33 -1.94
CA GLN A 233 30.04 -34.23 -2.11
C GLN A 233 30.59 -33.12 -1.20
N ASP A 234 31.40 -33.49 -0.22
CA ASP A 234 32.05 -32.57 0.73
C ASP A 234 32.89 -31.46 0.06
N LEU A 235 33.35 -31.70 -1.18
CA LEU A 235 34.27 -30.83 -1.93
C LEU A 235 33.84 -30.70 -3.38
N ILE A 236 33.65 -29.45 -3.84
CA ILE A 236 33.31 -29.15 -5.23
C ILE A 236 34.29 -28.12 -5.79
N THR A 237 35.00 -28.49 -6.85
CA THR A 237 35.94 -27.60 -7.54
C THR A 237 35.32 -27.03 -8.80
N ILE A 238 35.15 -25.71 -8.83
CA ILE A 238 34.60 -24.93 -9.94
C ILE A 238 35.76 -24.24 -10.67
N LYS A 239 35.75 -24.23 -12.01
CA LYS A 239 36.76 -23.51 -12.81
C LYS A 239 36.31 -22.07 -13.05
N ALA A 240 37.22 -21.11 -12.96
CA ALA A 240 36.92 -19.68 -13.12
C ALA A 240 36.24 -19.36 -14.46
N LYS A 241 36.58 -20.09 -15.54
CA LYS A 241 35.95 -19.97 -16.87
C LYS A 241 34.44 -20.25 -16.90
N ASP A 242 33.92 -20.96 -15.91
CA ASP A 242 32.52 -21.38 -15.82
C ASP A 242 31.73 -20.48 -14.84
N ILE A 243 32.38 -19.47 -14.23
CA ILE A 243 31.78 -18.49 -13.31
C ILE A 243 31.40 -17.23 -14.10
N ARG A 244 30.16 -16.75 -13.93
CA ARG A 244 29.67 -15.50 -14.53
C ARG A 244 29.63 -14.36 -13.52
N ASP A 245 29.18 -14.66 -12.30
CA ASP A 245 29.13 -13.73 -11.19
C ASP A 245 29.46 -14.45 -9.87
N LEU A 246 30.05 -13.74 -8.92
CA LEU A 246 30.46 -14.26 -7.61
C LEU A 246 30.21 -13.20 -6.53
N ASN A 247 29.27 -13.52 -5.64
CA ASN A 247 28.89 -12.67 -4.52
C ASN A 247 29.40 -13.25 -3.20
N LEU A 248 30.12 -12.42 -2.43
CA LEU A 248 30.61 -12.76 -1.10
C LEU A 248 29.49 -12.52 -0.08
N LEU A 249 28.97 -13.59 0.52
CA LEU A 249 27.79 -13.54 1.40
C LEU A 249 28.13 -13.31 2.88
N SER A 250 29.20 -13.95 3.39
CA SER A 250 29.58 -13.77 4.79
C SER A 250 31.06 -14.07 5.07
N GLN A 251 31.61 -13.37 6.07
CA GLN A 251 32.95 -13.60 6.59
C GLN A 251 32.99 -14.83 7.53
N PRO A 252 34.17 -15.49 7.66
CA PRO A 252 34.37 -16.61 8.56
C PRO A 252 33.95 -16.31 10.00
N GLY A 253 33.20 -17.24 10.61
CA GLY A 253 32.73 -17.16 12.00
C GLY A 253 31.25 -16.75 12.18
N SER A 254 30.57 -16.32 11.11
CA SER A 254 29.12 -16.07 11.14
C SER A 254 28.32 -17.37 10.99
N SER A 255 27.57 -17.76 12.02
CA SER A 255 26.76 -18.99 12.00
C SER A 255 25.48 -18.81 11.16
N PHE A 256 25.48 -19.35 9.94
CA PHE A 256 24.34 -19.29 9.03
C PHE A 256 23.19 -20.20 9.53
N GLN A 257 22.08 -19.60 10.01
CA GLN A 257 20.87 -20.35 10.33
C GLN A 257 19.94 -20.44 9.12
N ILE A 258 19.62 -21.67 8.71
CA ILE A 258 18.78 -21.95 7.54
C ILE A 258 17.29 -21.74 7.88
N PRO A 259 16.51 -20.99 7.08
CA PRO A 259 15.05 -20.98 7.17
C PRO A 259 14.47 -22.38 6.99
N LYS A 260 13.64 -22.86 7.92
CA LYS A 260 13.13 -24.24 7.91
C LYS A 260 12.21 -24.51 6.71
N THR A 261 12.75 -25.15 5.67
CA THR A 261 11.95 -25.68 4.55
C THR A 261 11.11 -26.89 5.00
N ILE A 262 9.89 -26.95 4.47
CA ILE A 262 8.87 -27.94 4.79
C ILE A 262 9.34 -29.36 4.44
N GLN A 263 9.33 -30.27 5.43
CA GLN A 263 9.35 -31.71 5.19
C GLN A 263 8.06 -32.39 5.67
N LYS A 264 7.47 -33.20 4.80
CA LYS A 264 6.41 -34.16 5.15
C LYS A 264 6.93 -35.15 6.19
N LYS A 265 6.14 -35.44 7.24
CA LYS A 265 6.14 -36.77 7.87
C LYS A 265 4.73 -37.25 8.19
N SER A 266 4.59 -38.56 8.13
CA SER A 266 3.37 -39.36 8.26
C SER A 266 2.95 -39.59 9.72
N ASN A 267 1.76 -40.20 9.88
CA ASN A 267 1.11 -40.52 11.17
C ASN A 267 1.87 -41.51 12.07
N GLN A 268 1.35 -41.61 13.32
CA GLN A 268 1.64 -42.57 14.40
C GLN A 268 2.94 -42.28 15.21
N ASP A 269 2.95 -42.29 16.55
CA ASP A 269 1.88 -42.64 17.52
C ASP A 269 1.96 -41.88 18.88
N ILE A 270 0.98 -42.14 19.75
CA ILE A 270 0.61 -41.38 20.97
C ILE A 270 1.49 -41.70 22.21
N SER A 271 1.89 -40.69 23.01
CA SER A 271 1.60 -40.66 24.47
C SER A 271 2.12 -39.43 25.26
N GLN A 272 1.18 -38.82 26.00
CA GLN A 272 1.27 -38.24 27.35
C GLN A 272 2.52 -37.43 27.78
N GLN A 273 2.33 -36.12 28.02
CA GLN A 273 2.67 -35.50 29.31
C GLN A 273 1.83 -34.22 29.56
N GLN A 274 1.51 -33.96 30.84
CA GLN A 274 0.61 -32.90 31.30
C GLN A 274 1.38 -31.69 31.89
N SER A 275 0.62 -30.66 32.33
CA SER A 275 1.04 -29.44 33.06
C SER A 275 1.57 -28.30 32.16
N LYS A 276 1.29 -27.01 32.42
CA LYS A 276 0.45 -26.30 33.42
C LYS A 276 0.11 -24.89 32.87
N PRO A 277 -1.05 -24.28 33.15
CA PRO A 277 -1.29 -22.86 32.87
C PRO A 277 -0.70 -21.95 33.95
N ALA A 278 -0.28 -20.74 33.57
CA ALA A 278 0.25 -19.66 34.42
C ALA A 278 -0.48 -18.34 34.08
N PRO A 279 -0.54 -17.34 35.00
CA PRO A 279 -1.78 -17.16 35.74
C PRO A 279 -2.61 -15.92 35.37
N ILE A 280 -3.88 -15.95 35.77
CA ILE A 280 -4.81 -14.81 35.71
C ILE A 280 -4.49 -13.85 36.86
N ALA A 281 -4.12 -12.62 36.54
CA ALA A 281 -3.98 -11.55 37.53
C ALA A 281 -5.32 -10.83 37.75
N ASN A 282 -6.01 -11.18 38.83
CA ASN A 282 -7.12 -10.39 39.36
C ASN A 282 -6.60 -9.17 40.12
N ASN A 283 -7.12 -7.99 39.77
CA ASN A 283 -7.30 -6.82 40.63
C ASN A 283 -8.36 -5.95 39.93
N GLY A 284 -9.43 -5.45 40.56
CA GLY A 284 -9.73 -5.40 41.99
C GLY A 284 -10.51 -4.11 42.22
N ASN A 285 -11.84 -4.16 42.19
CA ASN A 285 -12.68 -2.97 42.31
C ASN A 285 -12.42 -2.20 43.61
N LYS A 286 -12.33 -0.86 43.53
CA LYS A 286 -12.76 0.03 44.61
C LYS A 286 -13.44 1.28 44.05
N SER A 287 -14.73 1.37 44.35
CA SER A 287 -15.62 2.49 44.06
C SER A 287 -15.52 3.58 45.13
N ILE A 288 -15.51 4.85 44.72
CA ILE A 288 -16.13 5.96 45.47
C ILE A 288 -16.89 6.80 44.42
N GLY A 289 -18.10 7.25 44.76
CA GLY A 289 -18.89 8.09 43.85
C GLY A 289 -19.82 9.04 44.59
N THR A 290 -20.21 10.10 43.88
CA THR A 290 -21.34 11.01 44.16
C THR A 290 -21.75 11.61 42.79
N ASN A 291 -22.95 11.34 42.26
CA ASN A 291 -24.17 12.15 42.42
C ASN A 291 -23.89 13.65 42.14
N VAL A 292 -24.38 14.31 41.08
CA VAL A 292 -25.76 14.85 40.81
C VAL A 292 -25.68 15.57 39.43
N ASN A 293 -26.64 15.68 38.50
CA ASN A 293 -28.08 15.33 38.39
C ASN A 293 -28.46 14.94 36.91
N GLN A 294 -29.77 14.84 36.60
CA GLN A 294 -30.34 14.89 35.24
C GLN A 294 -31.30 16.09 35.08
N SER A 295 -31.38 16.68 33.87
CA SER A 295 -32.63 17.24 33.29
C SER A 295 -32.39 17.64 31.81
N ASN A 296 -32.85 16.88 30.81
CA ASN A 296 -34.21 16.80 30.23
C ASN A 296 -34.61 17.94 29.24
N ARG A 297 -34.84 17.51 27.98
CA ARG A 297 -35.96 17.85 27.07
C ARG A 297 -35.98 19.14 26.21
N ASN A 298 -35.88 18.88 24.90
CA ASN A 298 -36.90 19.10 23.85
C ASN A 298 -37.31 20.52 23.36
N ARG A 299 -37.09 20.67 22.03
CA ARG A 299 -38.05 21.06 20.95
C ARG A 299 -38.39 22.53 20.65
N SER A 300 -38.55 22.73 19.33
CA SER A 300 -39.52 23.57 18.58
C SER A 300 -39.37 25.09 18.50
N SER A 301 -38.85 25.54 17.34
CA SER A 301 -39.50 26.44 16.36
C SER A 301 -40.57 27.45 16.82
N LYS A 302 -40.35 28.75 16.55
CA LYS A 302 -41.12 29.54 15.53
C LYS A 302 -40.57 30.97 15.33
N SER A 303 -41.17 31.67 14.36
CA SER A 303 -40.79 32.91 13.66
C SER A 303 -41.35 34.23 14.26
N LEU A 304 -41.06 35.37 13.57
CA LEU A 304 -41.63 36.74 13.64
C LEU A 304 -40.87 37.75 14.56
N SER A 305 -40.86 39.08 14.36
CA SER A 305 -40.84 39.97 13.16
C SER A 305 -40.67 41.46 13.57
N ASP A 306 -40.13 42.31 12.67
CA ASP A 306 -40.33 43.77 12.48
C ASP A 306 -39.80 44.91 13.41
N GLU A 307 -39.53 46.05 12.74
CA GLU A 307 -39.36 47.48 13.15
C GLU A 307 -38.14 47.93 14.04
N GLY A 308 -37.45 49.07 13.78
CA GLY A 308 -37.48 50.03 12.65
C GLY A 308 -36.58 51.29 12.83
N ILE A 309 -36.18 51.94 11.71
CA ILE A 309 -35.88 53.39 11.47
C ILE A 309 -34.90 54.12 12.45
N ASN A 310 -33.77 54.74 12.02
CA ASN A 310 -33.72 56.01 11.27
C ASN A 310 -32.29 56.37 10.77
N GLU A 311 -32.19 57.03 9.61
CA GLU A 311 -31.02 57.81 9.16
C GLU A 311 -31.46 59.27 8.93
N ASN A 312 -30.61 60.25 9.26
CA ASN A 312 -30.45 61.56 8.59
C ASN A 312 -29.78 62.59 9.53
N GLU A 313 -28.52 62.94 9.27
CA GLU A 313 -28.08 64.34 9.20
C GLU A 313 -26.80 64.42 8.36
N VAL A 314 -26.65 65.48 7.57
CA VAL A 314 -26.00 65.42 6.25
C VAL A 314 -25.21 66.71 5.95
N ASN A 315 -23.97 66.53 5.47
CA ASN A 315 -23.14 67.44 4.66
C ASN A 315 -22.38 68.64 5.28
N GLU A 316 -21.52 69.19 4.41
CA GLU A 316 -20.79 70.47 4.41
C GLU A 316 -19.39 70.46 5.07
N GLU A 317 -18.28 70.92 4.43
CA GLU A 317 -18.01 71.42 3.07
C GLU A 317 -16.49 71.24 2.75
N VAL A 318 -16.09 70.66 1.60
CA VAL A 318 -15.56 71.32 0.37
C VAL A 318 -14.03 71.63 0.29
N ASN A 319 -13.41 71.09 -0.78
CA ASN A 319 -12.16 71.48 -1.47
C ASN A 319 -10.77 71.45 -0.79
N ASN A 320 -9.90 70.54 -1.27
CA ASN A 320 -8.81 70.92 -2.19
C ASN A 320 -8.11 69.73 -2.91
N ARG A 321 -8.26 69.72 -4.25
CA ARG A 321 -7.30 69.27 -5.30
C ARG A 321 -6.81 67.80 -5.37
N ASP A 322 -7.22 67.16 -6.46
CA ASP A 322 -6.62 66.02 -7.19
C ASP A 322 -5.16 66.27 -7.67
N PRO A 323 -4.47 65.27 -8.27
CA PRO A 323 -4.74 63.81 -8.30
C PRO A 323 -3.49 62.91 -8.06
N THR A 324 -3.67 61.69 -7.54
CA THR A 324 -3.18 60.44 -8.20
C THR A 324 -3.50 59.18 -7.37
N ILE A 325 -3.98 58.15 -8.07
CA ILE A 325 -4.20 56.77 -7.57
C ILE A 325 -5.17 56.69 -6.38
N ARG A 326 -6.43 56.32 -6.66
CA ARG A 326 -7.39 55.92 -5.63
C ARG A 326 -6.88 54.66 -4.90
N PRO A 327 -6.69 54.68 -3.57
CA PRO A 327 -6.69 53.45 -2.80
C PRO A 327 -8.14 52.95 -2.73
N LEU A 328 -8.42 51.79 -3.33
CA LEU A 328 -9.68 51.09 -3.05
C LEU A 328 -9.65 50.69 -1.57
N THR A 329 -10.53 51.31 -0.78
CA THR A 329 -10.74 50.94 0.61
C THR A 329 -11.17 49.48 0.68
N CYS A 330 -10.40 48.66 1.41
CA CYS A 330 -10.74 47.27 1.65
C CYS A 330 -12.08 47.19 2.40
N GLN A 331 -13.16 46.94 1.65
CA GLN A 331 -14.37 46.38 2.24
C GLN A 331 -13.99 45.04 2.87
N LEU A 332 -14.58 44.76 4.04
CA LEU A 332 -14.27 43.60 4.87
C LEU A 332 -14.36 42.32 4.02
N ALA A 333 -13.21 41.72 3.74
CA ALA A 333 -13.15 40.48 2.99
C ALA A 333 -13.92 39.39 3.75
N ASP A 334 -14.83 38.72 3.05
CA ASP A 334 -15.66 37.69 3.63
C ASP A 334 -14.81 36.60 4.31
N LYS A 335 -15.40 36.04 5.36
CA LYS A 335 -14.80 35.02 6.22
C LYS A 335 -14.45 33.78 5.38
N TYR A 336 -13.21 33.70 4.90
CA TYR A 336 -12.70 32.53 4.19
C TYR A 336 -12.89 31.28 5.05
N ARG A 337 -13.83 30.41 4.65
CA ARG A 337 -13.77 28.99 4.99
C ARG A 337 -12.70 28.37 4.10
N CYS A 338 -11.84 27.53 4.69
CA CYS A 338 -10.73 26.88 3.98
C CYS A 338 -11.20 25.87 2.90
N ASP A 339 -12.51 25.61 2.84
CA ASP A 339 -13.16 24.56 2.06
C ASP A 339 -13.42 24.97 0.59
N GLN A 340 -13.14 26.22 0.19
CA GLN A 340 -13.42 26.75 -1.15
C GLN A 340 -12.14 27.09 -1.94
N MET A 341 -11.41 26.04 -2.34
CA MET A 341 -10.44 26.10 -3.44
C MET A 341 -11.02 25.41 -4.69
N ILE A 342 -12.16 25.91 -5.18
CA ILE A 342 -12.60 25.60 -6.55
C ILE A 342 -11.90 26.59 -7.47
N LEU A 343 -10.91 26.11 -8.23
CA LEU A 343 -10.32 26.88 -9.31
C LEU A 343 -11.38 27.13 -10.39
N GLU A 344 -11.91 28.35 -10.46
CA GLU A 344 -12.75 28.80 -11.57
C GLU A 344 -11.91 28.92 -12.86
N HIS A 345 -11.58 27.78 -13.44
CA HIS A 345 -11.16 27.74 -14.84
C HIS A 345 -12.40 27.98 -15.71
N ASN A 346 -12.33 29.01 -16.56
CA ASN A 346 -13.39 29.44 -17.49
C ASN A 346 -13.75 28.41 -18.59
N ASN A 347 -13.38 27.14 -18.44
CA ASN A 347 -13.63 26.02 -19.36
C ASN A 347 -14.18 24.77 -18.63
N GLY A 348 -15.05 24.95 -17.64
CA GLY A 348 -15.73 23.85 -16.94
C GLY A 348 -14.80 22.97 -16.08
N PRO A 349 -15.27 21.79 -15.61
CA PRO A 349 -14.41 20.85 -14.92
C PRO A 349 -13.33 20.32 -15.88
N ILE A 350 -12.07 20.28 -15.42
CA ILE A 350 -10.97 19.70 -16.21
C ILE A 350 -11.20 18.18 -16.32
N ASP A 351 -11.55 17.73 -17.52
CA ASP A 351 -11.77 16.33 -17.84
C ASP A 351 -10.44 15.58 -17.98
N TYR A 352 -10.04 14.88 -16.92
CA TYR A 352 -8.81 14.07 -16.91
C TYR A 352 -9.00 12.73 -17.65
N GLU A 353 -8.92 12.77 -18.98
CA GLU A 353 -8.86 11.57 -19.83
C GLU A 353 -7.45 10.96 -19.83
N GLN A 354 -7.16 10.18 -18.78
CA GLN A 354 -5.85 9.53 -18.58
C GLN A 354 -5.68 8.25 -19.43
N ILE A 355 -6.79 7.61 -19.83
CA ILE A 355 -6.81 6.39 -20.62
C ILE A 355 -7.17 6.75 -22.07
N GLN A 356 -6.27 6.50 -23.01
CA GLN A 356 -6.48 6.80 -24.44
C GLN A 356 -6.43 5.49 -25.24
N LEU A 357 -7.52 5.22 -25.97
CA LEU A 357 -7.64 4.06 -26.86
C LEU A 357 -7.09 4.37 -28.26
N PRO A 358 -6.55 3.38 -28.99
CA PRO A 358 -6.08 3.57 -30.37
C PRO A 358 -7.20 3.90 -31.35
N VAL A 359 -8.43 3.48 -31.05
CA VAL A 359 -9.65 3.90 -31.75
C VAL A 359 -10.56 4.55 -30.71
N PRO A 360 -10.94 5.84 -30.87
CA PRO A 360 -11.80 6.51 -29.90
C PRO A 360 -13.21 5.93 -29.95
N THR A 361 -13.76 5.61 -28.79
CA THR A 361 -15.12 5.08 -28.63
C THR A 361 -16.09 6.17 -28.18
N THR A 362 -17.34 6.06 -28.62
CA THR A 362 -18.39 7.06 -28.36
C THR A 362 -18.88 7.07 -26.92
N LYS A 363 -18.83 5.90 -26.25
CA LYS A 363 -19.28 5.76 -24.86
C LYS A 363 -18.11 5.86 -23.90
N LYS A 364 -18.22 6.80 -22.95
CA LYS A 364 -17.29 6.98 -21.83
C LYS A 364 -18.06 6.93 -20.52
N TYR A 365 -17.39 6.46 -19.47
CA TYR A 365 -17.89 6.42 -18.09
C TYR A 365 -17.03 7.35 -17.22
N ARG A 366 -17.56 7.76 -16.07
CA ARG A 366 -16.85 8.59 -15.10
C ARG A 366 -16.74 7.89 -13.74
N THR A 367 -15.59 7.98 -13.07
CA THR A 367 -15.43 7.49 -11.70
C THR A 367 -15.96 8.49 -10.67
N ASP A 368 -16.09 8.06 -9.41
CA ASP A 368 -16.39 8.96 -8.28
C ASP A 368 -15.36 10.10 -8.13
N GLU A 369 -14.12 9.86 -8.55
CA GLU A 369 -12.99 10.82 -8.54
C GLU A 369 -12.95 11.69 -9.80
N GLY A 370 -13.97 11.58 -10.67
CA GLY A 370 -14.12 12.39 -11.87
C GLY A 370 -13.29 11.95 -13.08
N LEU A 371 -12.51 10.86 -12.98
CA LEU A 371 -11.69 10.32 -14.07
C LEU A 371 -12.55 9.74 -15.18
N ILE A 372 -12.16 9.98 -16.43
CA ILE A 372 -12.86 9.46 -17.62
C ILE A 372 -12.27 8.11 -18.02
N ILE A 373 -13.15 7.11 -18.16
CA ILE A 373 -12.81 5.75 -18.58
C ILE A 373 -13.56 5.44 -19.89
N PRO A 374 -12.85 5.28 -21.02
CA PRO A 374 -13.48 4.96 -22.29
C PRO A 374 -13.94 3.50 -22.30
N ALA A 375 -15.09 3.23 -22.91
CA ALA A 375 -15.59 1.88 -23.10
C ALA A 375 -14.88 1.19 -24.26
N ILE A 376 -14.72 -0.14 -24.22
CA ILE A 376 -14.06 -0.93 -25.26
C ILE A 376 -15.01 -1.92 -25.95
N ASN A 377 -14.63 -2.35 -27.15
CA ASN A 377 -15.32 -3.43 -27.86
C ASN A 377 -14.89 -4.80 -27.31
N ILE A 378 -15.75 -5.80 -27.46
CA ILE A 378 -15.50 -7.17 -26.96
C ILE A 378 -14.24 -7.79 -27.58
N GLU A 379 -14.02 -7.59 -28.89
CA GLU A 379 -12.79 -8.02 -29.59
C GLU A 379 -11.50 -7.39 -29.00
N LEU A 380 -11.56 -6.12 -28.60
CA LEU A 380 -10.40 -5.43 -28.01
C LEU A 380 -10.13 -5.96 -26.60
N ARG A 381 -11.18 -6.30 -25.86
CA ARG A 381 -11.10 -6.93 -24.55
C ARG A 381 -10.48 -8.34 -24.62
N GLU A 382 -10.85 -9.13 -25.62
CA GLU A 382 -10.23 -10.44 -25.87
C GLU A 382 -8.76 -10.32 -26.26
N LYS A 383 -8.41 -9.38 -27.14
CA LYS A 383 -7.00 -9.05 -27.46
C LYS A 383 -6.22 -8.64 -26.21
N LEU A 384 -6.83 -7.86 -25.30
CA LEU A 384 -6.21 -7.46 -24.03
C LEU A 384 -6.00 -8.63 -23.07
N PHE A 385 -6.95 -9.57 -23.01
CA PHE A 385 -6.78 -10.81 -22.25
C PHE A 385 -5.66 -11.70 -22.82
N ASN A 386 -5.60 -11.86 -24.14
CA ASN A 386 -4.53 -12.63 -24.82
C ASN A 386 -3.15 -11.97 -24.63
N ALA A 387 -3.06 -10.64 -24.71
CA ALA A 387 -1.84 -9.90 -24.39
C ALA A 387 -1.43 -10.09 -22.91
N GLY A 388 -2.38 -10.08 -21.98
CA GLY A 388 -2.11 -10.40 -20.57
C GLY A 388 -1.52 -11.80 -20.39
N GLU A 389 -2.08 -12.80 -21.06
CA GLU A 389 -1.59 -14.18 -21.03
C GLU A 389 -0.17 -14.30 -21.59
N TYR A 390 0.16 -13.57 -22.66
CA TYR A 390 1.53 -13.48 -23.20
C TYR A 390 2.55 -12.93 -22.19
N TYR A 391 2.16 -11.95 -21.36
CA TYR A 391 2.99 -11.42 -20.27
C TYR A 391 2.90 -12.21 -18.95
N GLY A 392 2.26 -13.39 -18.93
CA GLY A 392 2.20 -14.28 -17.77
C GLY A 392 1.02 -14.06 -16.81
N PHE A 393 0.01 -13.28 -17.20
CA PHE A 393 -1.28 -13.21 -16.51
C PHE A 393 -2.19 -14.34 -17.02
N THR A 394 -1.94 -15.57 -16.55
CA THR A 394 -2.73 -16.75 -16.91
C THR A 394 -4.19 -16.65 -16.47
N LYS A 395 -5.05 -17.52 -17.00
CA LYS A 395 -6.49 -17.50 -16.71
C LYS A 395 -6.77 -17.80 -15.23
N GLU A 396 -5.98 -18.66 -14.59
CA GLU A 396 -6.04 -18.94 -13.15
C GLU A 396 -5.71 -17.70 -12.32
N ARG A 397 -4.65 -16.96 -12.68
CA ARG A 397 -4.31 -15.69 -12.01
C ARG A 397 -5.42 -14.65 -12.16
N ARG A 398 -6.01 -14.56 -13.36
CA ARG A 398 -7.18 -13.70 -13.63
C ARG A 398 -8.38 -14.10 -12.76
N ILE A 399 -8.62 -15.40 -12.57
CA ILE A 399 -9.69 -15.91 -11.71
C ILE A 399 -9.45 -15.53 -10.25
N GLU A 400 -8.22 -15.67 -9.74
CA GLU A 400 -7.89 -15.28 -8.35
C GLU A 400 -8.09 -13.77 -8.13
N SER A 401 -7.56 -12.92 -9.03
CA SER A 401 -7.72 -11.45 -8.93
C SER A 401 -9.20 -11.04 -8.98
N MET A 402 -9.98 -11.58 -9.92
CA MET A 402 -11.41 -11.29 -10.03
C MET A 402 -12.18 -11.80 -8.80
N GLY A 403 -11.83 -12.98 -8.28
CA GLY A 403 -12.39 -13.55 -7.06
C GLY A 403 -12.13 -12.68 -5.83
N HIS A 404 -10.89 -12.21 -5.66
CA HIS A 404 -10.49 -11.29 -4.59
C HIS A 404 -11.28 -9.98 -4.65
N CYS A 405 -11.23 -9.30 -5.79
CA CYS A 405 -11.95 -8.07 -6.09
C CYS A 405 -13.47 -8.18 -5.85
N THR A 406 -14.09 -9.27 -6.34
CA THR A 406 -15.51 -9.57 -6.07
C THR A 406 -15.77 -9.79 -4.58
N SER A 407 -14.88 -10.50 -3.87
CA SER A 407 -15.04 -10.75 -2.44
C SER A 407 -14.96 -9.47 -1.60
N ASP A 408 -14.10 -8.53 -1.98
CA ASP A 408 -13.95 -7.25 -1.28
C ASP A 408 -15.15 -6.32 -1.56
N MET A 409 -15.69 -6.36 -2.78
CA MET A 409 -16.96 -5.69 -3.13
C MET A 409 -18.14 -6.27 -2.32
N CYS A 410 -18.20 -7.60 -2.14
CA CYS A 410 -19.20 -8.24 -1.27
C CYS A 410 -19.08 -7.75 0.18
N LEU A 411 -17.86 -7.73 0.73
CA LEU A 411 -17.62 -7.25 2.09
C LEU A 411 -18.03 -5.79 2.26
N HIS A 412 -17.74 -4.94 1.28
CA HIS A 412 -18.15 -3.54 1.28
C HIS A 412 -19.68 -3.41 1.32
N LEU A 413 -20.40 -4.10 0.44
CA LEU A 413 -21.87 -4.07 0.37
C LEU A 413 -22.56 -4.69 1.59
N LEU A 414 -21.90 -5.62 2.29
CA LEU A 414 -22.40 -6.19 3.56
C LEU A 414 -22.20 -5.26 4.77
N GLY A 415 -21.61 -4.07 4.60
CA GLY A 415 -21.34 -3.12 5.70
C GLY A 415 -19.97 -3.32 6.38
N GLY A 416 -19.03 -3.97 5.70
CA GLY A 416 -17.65 -4.13 6.14
C GLY A 416 -17.45 -5.13 7.28
N THR A 417 -16.28 -5.03 7.92
CA THR A 417 -15.80 -5.99 8.93
C THR A 417 -16.64 -6.03 10.22
N GLN A 418 -17.47 -5.02 10.49
CA GLN A 418 -18.23 -4.91 11.74
C GLN A 418 -19.27 -6.03 11.91
N ARG A 419 -19.88 -6.54 10.83
CA ARG A 419 -20.80 -7.69 10.88
C ARG A 419 -20.10 -9.04 11.08
N LEU A 420 -18.79 -9.11 10.83
CA LEU A 420 -17.97 -10.32 10.99
C LEU A 420 -17.36 -10.46 12.40
N LEU A 421 -17.52 -9.46 13.27
CA LEU A 421 -17.06 -9.52 14.65
C LEU A 421 -17.77 -10.66 15.41
N VAL A 422 -17.01 -11.37 16.26
CA VAL A 422 -17.50 -12.51 17.07
C VAL A 422 -18.72 -12.15 17.95
N LYS A 423 -18.87 -10.88 18.32
CA LYS A 423 -20.02 -10.35 19.07
C LYS A 423 -21.34 -10.36 18.25
N ASN A 424 -21.26 -10.28 16.92
CA ASN A 424 -22.39 -10.10 16.01
C ASN A 424 -22.83 -11.41 15.30
N ARG A 425 -22.50 -12.58 15.87
CA ARG A 425 -22.85 -13.92 15.33
C ARG A 425 -24.33 -14.13 14.98
N HIS A 426 -25.24 -13.37 15.56
CA HIS A 426 -26.68 -13.43 15.27
C HIS A 426 -27.08 -12.71 13.97
N GLN A 427 -26.25 -11.76 13.48
CA GLN A 427 -26.45 -11.02 12.21
C GLN A 427 -25.49 -11.51 11.12
N HIS A 428 -24.94 -12.70 11.29
CA HIS A 428 -23.86 -13.21 10.46
C HIS A 428 -24.33 -13.38 9.00
N PRO A 429 -23.65 -12.73 8.03
CA PRO A 429 -24.16 -12.64 6.66
C PRO A 429 -24.23 -14.01 5.97
N THR A 430 -25.22 -14.14 5.11
CA THR A 430 -25.44 -15.33 4.26
C THR A 430 -25.47 -14.92 2.80
N ILE A 431 -24.58 -15.54 2.01
CA ILE A 431 -24.38 -15.28 0.58
C ILE A 431 -24.75 -16.54 -0.21
N VAL A 432 -25.50 -16.37 -1.29
CA VAL A 432 -25.73 -17.43 -2.28
C VAL A 432 -24.89 -17.14 -3.53
N VAL A 433 -24.17 -18.14 -4.02
CA VAL A 433 -23.32 -18.06 -5.20
C VAL A 433 -23.90 -18.97 -6.27
N LEU A 434 -24.18 -18.41 -7.45
CA LEU A 434 -24.74 -19.11 -8.60
C LEU A 434 -23.64 -19.23 -9.66
N ALA A 435 -23.19 -20.46 -9.97
CA ALA A 435 -22.10 -20.68 -10.90
C ALA A 435 -22.39 -21.81 -11.90
N CYS A 436 -21.97 -21.63 -13.15
CA CYS A 436 -22.02 -22.68 -14.17
C CYS A 436 -20.65 -23.35 -14.36
N LEU A 437 -20.62 -24.66 -14.66
CA LEU A 437 -19.38 -25.43 -14.85
C LEU A 437 -18.74 -25.29 -16.25
N THR A 438 -19.42 -24.60 -17.18
CA THR A 438 -18.94 -24.37 -18.56
C THR A 438 -18.23 -23.02 -18.70
N GLU A 439 -18.74 -21.98 -18.06
CA GLU A 439 -18.31 -20.59 -18.22
C GLU A 439 -17.22 -20.17 -17.24
N ILE A 440 -16.36 -19.22 -17.65
CA ILE A 440 -15.31 -18.69 -16.77
C ILE A 440 -15.86 -17.76 -15.67
N GLN A 441 -17.02 -17.13 -15.90
CA GLN A 441 -17.77 -16.36 -14.91
C GLN A 441 -18.18 -17.22 -13.70
N GLY A 442 -18.46 -18.51 -13.93
CA GLY A 442 -18.67 -19.48 -12.86
C GLY A 442 -17.43 -19.66 -11.98
N ALA A 443 -16.23 -19.73 -12.57
CA ALA A 443 -14.98 -19.79 -11.81
C ALA A 443 -14.74 -18.50 -11.00
N TYR A 444 -15.00 -17.32 -11.57
CA TYR A 444 -14.88 -16.04 -10.83
C TYR A 444 -15.80 -16.01 -9.60
N ALA A 445 -17.06 -16.44 -9.76
CA ALA A 445 -18.02 -16.51 -8.67
C ALA A 445 -17.64 -17.55 -7.60
N ILE A 446 -17.13 -18.73 -7.99
CA ILE A 446 -16.64 -19.76 -7.07
C ILE A 446 -15.40 -19.29 -6.30
N ALA A 447 -14.43 -18.64 -6.96
CA ALA A 447 -13.24 -18.09 -6.32
C ALA A 447 -13.61 -17.02 -5.27
N ALA A 448 -14.52 -16.11 -5.60
CA ALA A 448 -15.08 -15.16 -4.65
C ALA A 448 -15.76 -15.86 -3.46
N GLY A 449 -16.61 -16.86 -3.74
CA GLY A 449 -17.29 -17.68 -2.73
C GLY A 449 -16.32 -18.42 -1.81
N ARG A 450 -15.22 -18.96 -2.34
CA ARG A 450 -14.14 -19.60 -1.59
C ARG A 450 -13.49 -18.62 -0.62
N ILE A 451 -13.10 -17.43 -1.09
CA ILE A 451 -12.45 -16.40 -0.27
C ILE A 451 -13.41 -15.92 0.84
N LEU A 452 -14.69 -15.72 0.53
CA LEU A 452 -15.71 -15.34 1.51
C LEU A 452 -15.93 -16.45 2.55
N SER A 453 -16.03 -17.72 2.13
CA SER A 453 -16.16 -18.87 3.02
C SER A 453 -14.94 -19.02 3.95
N SER A 454 -13.73 -18.83 3.44
CA SER A 454 -12.50 -18.81 4.24
C SER A 454 -12.44 -17.67 5.26
N ARG A 455 -13.18 -16.57 5.02
CA ARG A 455 -13.41 -15.48 5.99
C ARG A 455 -14.58 -15.79 6.95
N ASN A 456 -14.92 -17.07 7.12
CA ASN A 456 -16.04 -17.64 7.90
C ASN A 456 -17.45 -17.24 7.43
N ILE A 457 -17.64 -16.60 6.27
CA ILE A 457 -18.97 -16.20 5.79
C ILE A 457 -19.80 -17.45 5.41
N ARG A 458 -21.12 -17.43 5.68
CA ARG A 458 -22.02 -18.52 5.24
C ARG A 458 -22.24 -18.42 3.74
N VAL A 459 -21.58 -19.29 3.00
CA VAL A 459 -21.66 -19.33 1.53
C VAL A 459 -22.36 -20.61 1.09
N TYR A 460 -23.44 -20.45 0.32
CA TYR A 460 -24.14 -21.53 -0.37
C TYR A 460 -23.82 -21.45 -1.86
N LEU A 461 -23.11 -22.45 -2.38
CA LEU A 461 -22.82 -22.57 -3.80
C LEU A 461 -23.89 -23.43 -4.49
N TYR A 462 -24.61 -22.85 -5.43
CA TYR A 462 -25.49 -23.58 -6.35
C TYR A 462 -24.73 -23.95 -7.62
N LEU A 463 -24.78 -25.24 -7.99
CA LEU A 463 -24.31 -25.75 -9.26
C LEU A 463 -25.45 -26.43 -10.02
N PRO A 464 -25.64 -26.18 -11.32
CA PRO A 464 -26.71 -26.80 -12.07
C PRO A 464 -26.52 -28.33 -12.20
N PRO A 465 -27.57 -29.13 -12.05
CA PRO A 465 -27.47 -30.58 -12.14
C PRO A 465 -27.18 -31.04 -13.58
N ASN A 466 -26.13 -31.84 -13.73
CA ASN A 466 -25.68 -32.54 -14.95
C ASN A 466 -25.29 -31.67 -16.17
N SER A 467 -23.97 -31.47 -16.34
CA SER A 467 -23.33 -31.14 -17.62
C SER A 467 -22.06 -31.99 -17.84
N ASN A 468 -22.23 -33.31 -17.93
CA ASN A 468 -21.10 -34.26 -17.99
C ASN A 468 -20.28 -34.26 -19.31
N SER A 469 -20.62 -33.43 -20.31
CA SER A 469 -19.97 -33.46 -21.63
C SER A 469 -18.83 -32.46 -21.81
N ILE A 470 -18.87 -31.29 -21.14
CA ILE A 470 -17.80 -30.28 -21.21
C ILE A 470 -17.71 -29.60 -19.84
N ARG A 471 -16.73 -29.99 -19.02
CA ARG A 471 -16.34 -29.21 -17.83
C ARG A 471 -15.13 -28.38 -18.20
N ASN A 472 -15.16 -27.09 -17.84
CA ASN A 472 -13.96 -26.28 -17.95
C ASN A 472 -13.01 -26.65 -16.79
N ASN A 473 -11.80 -27.10 -17.11
CA ASN A 473 -10.80 -27.53 -16.13
C ASN A 473 -10.53 -26.43 -15.08
N LEU A 474 -10.60 -25.16 -15.48
CA LEU A 474 -10.44 -24.01 -14.58
C LEU A 474 -11.53 -23.97 -13.49
N VAL A 475 -12.77 -24.30 -13.84
CA VAL A 475 -13.91 -24.27 -12.91
C VAL A 475 -13.87 -25.48 -11.95
N GLU A 476 -13.48 -26.67 -12.42
CA GLU A 476 -13.30 -27.82 -11.53
C GLU A 476 -12.11 -27.62 -10.57
N ASN A 477 -11.02 -26.95 -11.01
CA ASN A 477 -9.93 -26.57 -10.11
C ASN A 477 -10.43 -25.65 -8.98
N GLU A 478 -11.17 -24.59 -9.30
CA GLU A 478 -11.78 -23.73 -8.29
C GLU A 478 -12.79 -24.46 -7.40
N LEU A 479 -13.56 -25.40 -7.95
CA LEU A 479 -14.48 -26.23 -7.18
C LEU A 479 -13.75 -27.17 -6.20
N GLN A 480 -12.59 -27.72 -6.58
CA GLN A 480 -11.73 -28.48 -5.67
C GLN A 480 -11.19 -27.59 -4.54
N LEU A 481 -10.79 -26.36 -4.84
CA LEU A 481 -10.37 -25.41 -3.81
C LEU A 481 -11.54 -25.01 -2.89
N PHE A 482 -12.74 -24.76 -3.44
CA PHE A 482 -13.94 -24.44 -2.65
C PHE A 482 -14.32 -25.56 -1.68
N ARG A 483 -14.18 -26.84 -2.08
CA ARG A 483 -14.40 -28.02 -1.21
C ARG A 483 -13.47 -28.08 0.01
N THR A 484 -12.39 -27.30 0.06
CA THR A 484 -11.53 -27.19 1.26
C THR A 484 -12.09 -26.23 2.32
N THR A 485 -13.10 -25.44 1.97
CA THR A 485 -13.73 -24.43 2.84
C THR A 485 -14.99 -24.96 3.53
N GLN A 486 -15.61 -24.14 4.39
CA GLN A 486 -16.86 -24.47 5.10
C GLN A 486 -18.12 -24.22 4.23
N GLY A 487 -17.95 -23.90 2.95
CA GLY A 487 -19.04 -23.59 2.03
C GLY A 487 -19.90 -24.80 1.68
N ILE A 488 -21.21 -24.60 1.61
CA ILE A 488 -22.18 -25.68 1.33
C ILE A 488 -22.42 -25.71 -0.18
N ILE A 489 -22.18 -26.86 -0.81
CA ILE A 489 -22.45 -27.08 -2.24
C ILE A 489 -23.82 -27.74 -2.38
N THR A 490 -24.66 -27.19 -3.26
CA THR A 490 -26.04 -27.64 -3.51
C THR A 490 -26.29 -27.76 -5.01
N ASN A 491 -27.01 -28.81 -5.42
CA ASN A 491 -27.38 -29.01 -6.82
C ASN A 491 -28.87 -28.75 -7.08
N ASN A 492 -29.67 -28.55 -6.03
CA ASN A 492 -31.11 -28.32 -6.11
C ASN A 492 -31.46 -26.96 -5.51
N VAL A 493 -32.43 -26.27 -6.13
CA VAL A 493 -32.95 -24.98 -5.64
C VAL A 493 -33.69 -25.13 -4.30
N SER A 494 -34.15 -26.35 -3.96
CA SER A 494 -34.80 -26.69 -2.69
C SER A 494 -33.91 -26.51 -1.47
N ASP A 495 -32.60 -26.71 -1.65
CA ASP A 495 -31.62 -26.86 -0.57
C ASP A 495 -30.97 -25.51 -0.20
N LEU A 496 -31.31 -24.47 -0.97
CA LEU A 496 -30.86 -23.10 -0.77
C LEU A 496 -31.64 -22.37 0.34
N PRO A 497 -31.00 -21.42 1.06
CA PRO A 497 -31.60 -20.73 2.20
C PRO A 497 -32.78 -19.83 1.80
N ARG A 498 -33.97 -20.09 2.37
CA ARG A 498 -35.21 -19.37 2.03
C ARG A 498 -35.28 -17.94 2.59
N SER A 499 -34.61 -17.65 3.70
CA SER A 499 -34.43 -16.32 4.31
C SER A 499 -33.64 -16.46 5.63
N PRO A 500 -32.81 -15.47 6.04
CA PRO A 500 -32.38 -14.30 5.29
C PRO A 500 -31.18 -14.61 4.39
N VAL A 501 -31.18 -14.02 3.20
CA VAL A 501 -30.01 -13.98 2.29
C VAL A 501 -29.67 -12.52 2.06
N ASP A 502 -28.46 -12.11 2.45
CA ASP A 502 -28.04 -10.71 2.33
C ASP A 502 -27.65 -10.36 0.88
N LEU A 503 -27.04 -11.30 0.16
CA LEU A 503 -26.41 -11.08 -1.14
C LEU A 503 -26.47 -12.33 -2.03
N ILE A 504 -26.62 -12.12 -3.33
CA ILE A 504 -26.51 -13.16 -4.37
C ILE A 504 -25.39 -12.79 -5.34
N LEU A 505 -24.48 -13.72 -5.63
CA LEU A 505 -23.49 -13.61 -6.71
C LEU A 505 -23.98 -14.40 -7.93
N ASN A 506 -24.13 -13.72 -9.07
CA ASN A 506 -24.47 -14.33 -10.36
C ASN A 506 -23.21 -14.46 -11.24
N GLY A 507 -22.79 -15.70 -11.49
CA GLY A 507 -21.82 -16.11 -12.49
C GLY A 507 -22.35 -17.25 -13.38
N LEU A 508 -23.65 -17.23 -13.69
CA LEU A 508 -24.29 -18.20 -14.59
C LEU A 508 -24.14 -17.82 -16.07
N ASP A 509 -24.28 -16.53 -16.36
CA ASP A 509 -24.32 -15.97 -17.71
C ASP A 509 -22.95 -15.35 -18.07
N SER A 510 -22.64 -15.25 -19.36
CA SER A 510 -21.33 -14.87 -19.88
C SER A 510 -21.43 -13.71 -20.87
N ALA A 511 -20.47 -12.78 -20.83
CA ALA A 511 -20.39 -11.61 -21.72
C ALA A 511 -20.40 -11.97 -23.22
N ASN A 512 -19.89 -13.15 -23.58
CA ASN A 512 -19.74 -13.61 -24.97
C ASN A 512 -20.94 -14.42 -25.50
N ASN A 513 -21.74 -15.02 -24.61
CA ASN A 513 -22.77 -15.98 -24.99
C ASN A 513 -24.18 -15.39 -24.81
N SER A 514 -24.76 -14.87 -25.89
CA SER A 514 -26.21 -14.63 -26.03
C SER A 514 -26.99 -15.95 -26.24
N ASP A 515 -26.57 -17.02 -25.56
CA ASP A 515 -27.04 -18.38 -25.79
C ASP A 515 -28.47 -18.56 -25.25
N SER A 516 -29.42 -18.35 -26.16
CA SER A 516 -30.85 -18.66 -25.99
C SER A 516 -31.11 -20.09 -25.44
N VAL A 517 -30.13 -20.99 -25.59
CA VAL A 517 -30.14 -22.37 -25.10
C VAL A 517 -30.04 -22.47 -23.57
N LEU A 518 -29.39 -21.53 -22.87
CA LEU A 518 -29.31 -21.53 -21.40
C LEU A 518 -30.65 -21.14 -20.76
N PHE A 519 -31.27 -20.05 -21.23
CA PHE A 519 -32.59 -19.59 -20.77
C PHE A 519 -33.73 -20.61 -21.00
N ALA A 520 -33.53 -21.56 -21.91
CA ALA A 520 -34.46 -22.66 -22.16
C ALA A 520 -34.39 -23.78 -21.10
N LYS A 521 -33.33 -23.88 -20.29
CA LYS A 521 -33.15 -24.98 -19.33
C LYS A 521 -34.10 -24.86 -18.13
N PRO A 522 -34.77 -25.94 -17.68
CA PRO A 522 -35.72 -25.88 -16.55
C PRO A 522 -35.11 -25.34 -15.25
N TRP A 523 -33.94 -25.86 -14.86
CA TRP A 523 -33.23 -25.44 -13.64
C TRP A 523 -32.87 -23.95 -13.63
N TYR A 524 -32.64 -23.35 -14.81
CA TYR A 524 -32.29 -21.94 -14.93
C TYR A 524 -33.52 -21.08 -14.60
N ARG A 525 -34.70 -21.45 -15.10
CA ARG A 525 -35.97 -20.79 -14.79
C ARG A 525 -36.33 -20.89 -13.30
N GLU A 526 -36.06 -22.03 -12.67
CA GLU A 526 -36.25 -22.21 -11.21
C GLU A 526 -35.35 -21.26 -10.40
N ILE A 527 -34.09 -21.07 -10.81
CA ILE A 527 -33.16 -20.13 -10.17
C ILE A 527 -33.59 -18.67 -10.36
N VAL A 528 -34.05 -18.28 -11.56
CA VAL A 528 -34.59 -16.93 -11.80
C VAL A 528 -35.77 -16.67 -10.85
N GLN A 529 -36.74 -17.60 -10.77
CA GLN A 529 -37.87 -17.51 -9.84
C GLN A 529 -37.45 -17.45 -8.37
N TYR A 530 -36.42 -18.21 -7.98
CA TYR A 530 -35.85 -18.17 -6.64
C TYR A 530 -35.26 -16.79 -6.31
N CYS A 531 -34.47 -16.20 -7.21
CA CYS A 531 -33.88 -14.87 -7.04
C CYS A 531 -34.95 -13.79 -6.94
N SER A 532 -35.93 -13.78 -7.85
CA SER A 532 -37.05 -12.82 -7.85
C SER A 532 -37.88 -12.87 -6.57
N ARG A 533 -38.03 -14.05 -5.97
CA ARG A 533 -38.77 -14.24 -4.70
C ARG A 533 -38.01 -13.75 -3.47
N LEU A 534 -36.67 -13.85 -3.46
CA LEU A 534 -35.87 -13.47 -2.29
C LEU A 534 -35.71 -11.96 -2.10
N GLN A 535 -35.79 -11.16 -3.18
CA GLN A 535 -35.57 -9.70 -3.15
C GLN A 535 -34.20 -9.29 -2.53
N ALA A 536 -33.22 -10.20 -2.56
CA ALA A 536 -31.85 -9.94 -2.11
C ALA A 536 -31.07 -9.13 -3.16
N SER A 537 -30.00 -8.43 -2.76
CA SER A 537 -29.17 -7.69 -3.72
C SER A 537 -28.32 -8.66 -4.55
N VAL A 538 -28.50 -8.63 -5.87
CA VAL A 538 -27.72 -9.44 -6.83
C VAL A 538 -26.52 -8.64 -7.36
N ILE A 539 -25.35 -9.28 -7.39
CA ILE A 539 -24.16 -8.80 -8.11
C ILE A 539 -23.89 -9.70 -9.32
N GLY A 540 -23.85 -9.13 -10.52
CA GLY A 540 -23.37 -9.82 -11.73
C GLY A 540 -21.85 -9.79 -11.81
N VAL A 541 -21.20 -10.95 -11.93
CA VAL A 541 -19.74 -11.06 -12.12
C VAL A 541 -19.45 -11.23 -13.61
N ASP A 542 -18.99 -10.16 -14.25
CA ASP A 542 -18.81 -10.06 -15.70
C ASP A 542 -20.06 -10.47 -16.53
N PRO A 543 -21.21 -9.80 -16.31
CA PRO A 543 -22.50 -10.22 -16.85
C PRO A 543 -22.64 -10.01 -18.37
N PRO A 544 -23.62 -10.68 -19.00
CA PRO A 544 -23.98 -10.48 -20.41
C PRO A 544 -24.36 -9.02 -20.73
N LEU A 545 -24.12 -8.63 -21.98
CA LEU A 545 -24.41 -7.29 -22.49
C LEU A 545 -25.88 -6.88 -22.32
N ASP A 546 -26.79 -7.84 -22.49
CA ASP A 546 -28.25 -7.63 -22.37
C ASP A 546 -28.77 -7.58 -20.92
N GLY A 547 -27.91 -7.78 -19.92
CA GLY A 547 -28.28 -7.86 -18.50
C GLY A 547 -28.70 -9.26 -18.02
N GLY A 548 -29.01 -10.17 -18.95
CA GLY A 548 -29.40 -11.56 -18.66
C GLY A 548 -30.84 -11.66 -18.15
N ALA A 549 -31.21 -12.81 -17.58
CA ALA A 549 -32.56 -13.03 -17.03
C ALA A 549 -32.68 -12.74 -15.53
N ILE A 550 -31.56 -12.53 -14.84
CA ILE A 550 -31.51 -12.18 -13.42
C ILE A 550 -31.09 -10.72 -13.31
N GLU A 551 -32.04 -9.84 -12.94
CA GLU A 551 -31.78 -8.42 -12.78
C GLU A 551 -30.67 -8.16 -11.74
N CYS A 552 -29.53 -7.68 -12.20
CA CYS A 552 -28.37 -7.38 -11.37
C CYS A 552 -28.45 -5.93 -10.87
N LYS A 553 -28.44 -5.74 -9.54
CA LYS A 553 -28.44 -4.41 -8.92
C LYS A 553 -27.07 -3.73 -9.05
N TYR A 554 -26.03 -4.55 -8.96
CA TYR A 554 -24.63 -4.16 -9.12
C TYR A 554 -23.98 -5.13 -10.11
N SER A 555 -22.98 -4.67 -10.86
CA SER A 555 -22.27 -5.52 -11.81
C SER A 555 -20.80 -5.15 -11.87
N LEU A 556 -19.93 -6.16 -11.78
CA LEU A 556 -18.48 -6.00 -11.71
C LEU A 556 -17.84 -6.48 -13.02
N VAL A 557 -17.13 -5.58 -13.70
CA VAL A 557 -16.51 -5.81 -15.01
C VAL A 557 -14.99 -5.73 -14.90
N PRO A 558 -14.21 -6.66 -15.47
CA PRO A 558 -12.75 -6.62 -15.41
C PRO A 558 -12.14 -5.60 -16.39
N LEU A 559 -11.07 -4.91 -15.95
CA LEU A 559 -10.21 -4.00 -16.71
C LEU A 559 -10.88 -2.73 -17.26
N LEU A 560 -11.74 -2.85 -18.28
CA LEU A 560 -12.37 -1.73 -18.97
C LEU A 560 -13.82 -2.11 -19.33
N PRO A 561 -14.79 -1.19 -19.19
CA PRO A 561 -16.20 -1.47 -19.43
C PRO A 561 -16.48 -1.66 -20.92
N LEU A 562 -17.52 -2.44 -21.26
CA LEU A 562 -17.90 -2.67 -22.66
C LEU A 562 -18.85 -1.58 -23.18
N VAL A 563 -18.73 -1.23 -24.46
CA VAL A 563 -19.55 -0.19 -25.13
C VAL A 563 -21.05 -0.54 -25.08
N ALA A 564 -21.40 -1.81 -25.27
CA ALA A 564 -22.78 -2.29 -25.36
C ALA A 564 -23.48 -2.46 -23.99
N MET A 565 -22.74 -2.49 -22.87
CA MET A 565 -23.36 -2.54 -21.53
C MET A 565 -24.08 -1.23 -21.25
N SER A 566 -25.27 -1.28 -20.66
CA SER A 566 -26.03 -0.09 -20.24
C SER A 566 -26.45 -0.20 -18.78
N SER A 567 -26.35 0.92 -18.04
CA SER A 567 -26.79 1.02 -16.64
C SER A 567 -28.24 0.58 -16.41
N LYS A 568 -29.10 0.68 -17.43
CA LYS A 568 -30.51 0.25 -17.38
C LYS A 568 -30.67 -1.28 -17.31
N ASN A 569 -29.80 -2.03 -17.98
CA ASN A 569 -29.89 -3.49 -18.08
C ASN A 569 -29.00 -4.18 -17.04
N VAL A 570 -27.86 -3.56 -16.73
CA VAL A 570 -26.75 -4.16 -15.98
C VAL A 570 -26.62 -3.55 -14.56
N GLY A 571 -27.51 -2.62 -14.21
CA GLY A 571 -27.50 -1.94 -12.91
C GLY A 571 -26.31 -1.00 -12.72
N ARG A 572 -25.89 -0.80 -11.46
CA ARG A 572 -24.71 0.03 -11.16
C ARG A 572 -23.44 -0.72 -11.54
N LEU A 573 -22.68 -0.15 -12.47
CA LEU A 573 -21.43 -0.71 -12.96
C LEU A 573 -20.26 -0.40 -12.01
N TYR A 574 -19.41 -1.41 -11.81
CA TYR A 574 -18.16 -1.33 -11.09
C TYR A 574 -17.07 -1.92 -11.96
N LEU A 575 -15.90 -1.30 -11.92
CA LEU A 575 -14.71 -1.75 -12.59
C LEU A 575 -13.83 -2.50 -11.60
N CYS A 576 -13.24 -3.61 -12.03
CA CYS A 576 -12.34 -4.44 -11.23
C CYS A 576 -10.90 -4.35 -11.72
N ASP A 577 -9.95 -4.14 -10.80
CA ASP A 577 -8.53 -4.26 -11.11
C ASP A 577 -8.12 -5.73 -11.19
N LEU A 578 -7.50 -6.11 -12.31
CA LEU A 578 -6.78 -7.39 -12.45
C LEU A 578 -5.27 -7.24 -12.25
N SER A 579 -4.81 -6.04 -11.91
CA SER A 579 -3.41 -5.64 -11.71
C SER A 579 -2.54 -5.87 -12.95
N TYR A 580 -3.12 -5.65 -14.13
CA TYR A 580 -2.41 -5.72 -15.41
C TYR A 580 -1.38 -4.58 -15.50
N GLY A 581 -0.12 -4.93 -15.76
CA GLY A 581 0.96 -3.95 -15.89
C GLY A 581 0.80 -3.06 -17.14
N GLN A 582 1.25 -1.80 -17.07
CA GLN A 582 1.15 -0.82 -18.17
C GLN A 582 1.67 -1.34 -19.52
N LYS A 583 2.71 -2.20 -19.51
CA LYS A 583 3.27 -2.83 -20.72
C LYS A 583 2.25 -3.69 -21.49
N VAL A 584 1.28 -4.30 -20.81
CA VAL A 584 0.22 -5.09 -21.44
C VAL A 584 -0.71 -4.20 -22.29
N PHE A 585 -1.04 -3.01 -21.78
CA PHE A 585 -1.85 -2.03 -22.51
C PHE A 585 -1.06 -1.39 -23.67
N GLN A 586 0.23 -1.08 -23.45
CA GLN A 586 1.13 -0.54 -24.48
C GLN A 586 1.28 -1.49 -25.68
N HIS A 587 1.23 -2.82 -25.46
CA HIS A 587 1.25 -3.83 -26.53
C HIS A 587 0.08 -3.68 -27.53
N LEU A 588 -1.05 -3.11 -27.09
CA LEU A 588 -2.23 -2.83 -27.93
C LEU A 588 -2.35 -1.33 -28.27
N HIS A 589 -1.28 -0.56 -28.10
CA HIS A 589 -1.25 0.89 -28.27
C HIS A 589 -2.29 1.64 -27.42
N ILE A 590 -2.71 1.06 -26.29
CA ILE A 590 -3.55 1.73 -25.30
C ILE A 590 -2.64 2.48 -24.33
N ARG A 591 -2.80 3.80 -24.25
CA ARG A 591 -2.17 4.59 -23.19
C ARG A 591 -3.02 4.42 -21.94
N TYR A 592 -2.49 3.72 -20.94
CA TYR A 592 -3.21 3.39 -19.72
C TYR A 592 -2.51 3.98 -18.49
N ALA A 593 -3.26 4.73 -17.70
CA ALA A 593 -2.96 5.00 -16.30
C ALA A 593 -4.06 4.35 -15.44
N SER A 594 -3.72 3.89 -14.24
CA SER A 594 -4.65 3.16 -13.38
C SER A 594 -5.70 4.10 -12.78
N PRO A 595 -7.01 3.87 -13.00
CA PRO A 595 -8.07 4.66 -12.40
C PRO A 595 -8.44 4.20 -10.98
N PHE A 596 -7.75 3.19 -10.43
CA PHE A 596 -8.13 2.50 -9.21
C PHE A 596 -7.56 3.10 -7.92
N GLY A 597 -6.48 3.88 -8.00
CA GLY A 597 -5.76 4.40 -6.83
C GLY A 597 -5.32 3.26 -5.90
N ALA A 598 -5.81 3.28 -4.65
CA ALA A 598 -5.56 2.23 -3.65
C ALA A 598 -6.73 1.22 -3.50
N LYS A 599 -7.77 1.29 -4.35
CA LYS A 599 -8.98 0.45 -4.28
C LYS A 599 -8.83 -0.75 -5.23
N SER A 600 -9.39 -1.92 -4.88
CA SER A 600 -9.44 -3.07 -5.79
C SER A 600 -10.57 -2.97 -6.84
N PHE A 601 -11.55 -2.10 -6.60
CA PHE A 601 -12.65 -1.81 -7.53
C PHE A 601 -13.09 -0.34 -7.43
N VAL A 602 -13.70 0.18 -8.49
CA VAL A 602 -14.17 1.59 -8.58
C VAL A 602 -15.57 1.64 -9.22
N ALA A 603 -16.45 2.52 -8.73
CA ALA A 603 -17.77 2.70 -9.32
C ALA A 603 -17.70 3.47 -10.65
N LEU A 604 -18.55 3.08 -11.60
CA LEU A 604 -18.68 3.73 -12.90
C LEU A 604 -20.07 4.36 -13.05
N HIS A 605 -20.09 5.65 -13.35
CA HIS A 605 -21.29 6.38 -13.72
C HIS A 605 -21.32 6.59 -15.23
N GLU A 606 -22.46 6.40 -15.87
CA GLU A 606 -22.67 6.85 -17.25
C GLU A 606 -22.81 8.38 -17.26
N ASN A 607 -22.21 9.04 -18.24
CA ASN A 607 -22.48 10.45 -18.48
C ASN A 607 -23.96 10.62 -18.88
N SER A 608 -24.78 11.13 -17.96
CA SER A 608 -26.10 11.65 -18.28
C SER A 608 -25.92 12.94 -19.09
N ASN A 609 -26.31 12.89 -20.37
CA ASN A 609 -26.50 14.07 -21.21
C ASN A 609 -27.53 15.03 -20.59
#